data_AF-A0A412IUT4-F1
#
_entry.id   AF-A0A412IUT4-F1
#
_cell.length_a   1.000
_cell.length_b   1.000
_cell.length_c   1.000
_cell.angle_alpha   90.00
_cell.angle_beta   90.00
_cell.angle_gamma   90.00
#
_symmetry.space_group_name_H-M   'P 1'
#
loop_
_entity.id
_entity.type
_entity.pdbx_description
1 polymer ?
#
loop_
_entity_poly.entity_id
_entity_poly.type
_entity_poly.pdbx_seq_one_letter_code
_entity_poly.pdbx_strand_id
1 'polypeptide(L)'
;MYEKKTGVFELEQLNDVHFFVHIQVKLFIAFLLLMIASIGIPFLLLGISNGFAGWDTWLLADTKHFFSFKRMYHTDNYVINNMSEYYATEQGFIPDLSFIPLWKALIISLPLILLKLELYIQMAMFCVYTFTKTGFNYLSGIICIILYVISQRMDLISFINPFSITPSLSVLSGCGMQNWLNSICICVVFIFVLLFVNFASVRQKDKMSL
;
A
#
# COMPACT_ATOMS: atom_id res chain seq x y z
N MET A 1 -26.75 13.18 -37.03
CA MET A 1 -27.34 12.17 -36.13
C MET A 1 -26.19 11.30 -35.65
N TYR A 2 -25.58 11.65 -34.51
CA TYR A 2 -24.50 10.86 -33.92
C TYR A 2 -25.13 9.88 -32.93
N GLU A 3 -25.08 8.59 -33.25
CA GLU A 3 -25.43 7.54 -32.31
C GLU A 3 -24.47 7.60 -31.12
N LYS A 4 -24.99 8.10 -30.00
CA LYS A 4 -24.33 8.02 -28.70
C LYS A 4 -24.33 6.54 -28.32
N LYS A 5 -23.19 5.86 -28.42
CA LYS A 5 -22.99 4.51 -27.88
C LYS A 5 -22.98 4.59 -26.34
N THR A 6 -24.13 4.86 -25.73
CA THR A 6 -24.30 4.89 -24.27
C THR A 6 -25.37 3.89 -23.89
N GLY A 7 -24.95 2.64 -23.67
CA GLY A 7 -25.89 1.55 -23.33
C GLY A 7 -25.50 0.71 -22.13
N VAL A 8 -24.25 0.78 -21.65
CA VAL A 8 -23.81 -0.06 -20.52
C VAL A 8 -23.36 0.79 -19.34
N PHE A 9 -22.61 1.88 -19.60
CA PHE A 9 -22.11 2.77 -18.54
C PHE A 9 -23.23 3.61 -17.90
N GLU A 10 -24.17 4.14 -18.69
CA GLU A 10 -25.33 4.90 -18.18
C GLU A 10 -26.35 3.99 -17.46
N LEU A 11 -26.42 2.70 -17.82
CA LEU A 11 -27.29 1.70 -17.18
C LEU A 11 -26.69 1.10 -15.90
N GLU A 12 -25.37 0.94 -15.82
CA GLU A 12 -24.68 0.58 -14.57
C GLU A 12 -24.75 1.72 -13.53
N GLN A 13 -24.75 2.99 -13.96
CA GLN A 13 -24.94 4.15 -13.07
C GLN A 13 -26.31 4.19 -12.37
N LEU A 14 -27.34 3.49 -12.88
CA LEU A 14 -28.65 3.41 -12.19
C LEU A 14 -28.63 2.58 -10.91
N ASN A 15 -27.56 1.81 -10.66
CA ASN A 15 -27.34 1.08 -9.42
C ASN A 15 -25.98 1.44 -8.81
N ASP A 16 -25.92 2.57 -8.10
CA ASP A 16 -24.71 3.20 -7.54
C ASP A 16 -23.81 2.20 -6.79
N VAL A 17 -24.42 1.24 -6.08
CA VAL A 17 -23.68 0.22 -5.31
C VAL A 17 -22.93 -0.73 -6.24
N HIS A 18 -23.61 -1.25 -7.26
CA HIS A 18 -23.01 -2.18 -8.21
C HIS A 18 -21.91 -1.51 -9.02
N PHE A 19 -22.16 -0.28 -9.49
CA PHE A 19 -21.18 0.51 -10.22
C PHE A 19 -19.93 0.80 -9.38
N PHE A 20 -20.11 1.23 -8.13
CA PHE A 20 -19.01 1.51 -7.22
C PHE A 20 -18.14 0.27 -6.97
N VAL A 21 -18.75 -0.86 -6.62
CA VAL A 21 -18.04 -2.12 -6.37
C VAL A 21 -17.33 -2.61 -7.64
N HIS A 22 -17.98 -2.51 -8.79
CA HIS A 22 -17.41 -2.95 -10.07
C HIS A 22 -16.16 -2.16 -10.46
N ILE A 23 -16.18 -0.83 -10.30
CA ILE A 23 -15.01 0.01 -10.55
C ILE A 23 -13.87 -0.34 -9.60
N GLN A 24 -14.18 -0.47 -8.31
CA GLN A 24 -13.19 -0.81 -7.28
C GLN A 24 -12.50 -2.14 -7.60
N VAL A 25 -13.28 -3.20 -7.91
CA VAL A 25 -12.74 -4.52 -8.25
C VAL A 25 -11.88 -4.47 -9.51
N LYS A 26 -12.32 -3.76 -10.56
CA LYS A 26 -11.52 -3.60 -11.79
C LYS A 26 -10.19 -2.91 -11.53
N LEU A 27 -10.18 -1.82 -10.76
CA LEU A 27 -8.94 -1.12 -10.39
C LEU A 27 -8.03 -2.03 -9.57
N PHE A 28 -8.58 -2.72 -8.57
CA PHE A 28 -7.82 -3.63 -7.73
C PHE A 28 -7.11 -4.72 -8.54
N ILE A 29 -7.84 -5.40 -9.43
CA ILE A 29 -7.27 -6.44 -10.30
C ILE A 29 -6.20 -5.85 -11.22
N ALA A 30 -6.47 -4.69 -11.85
CA ALA A 30 -5.52 -4.06 -12.76
C ALA A 30 -4.19 -3.71 -12.08
N PHE A 31 -4.23 -3.08 -10.92
CA PHE A 31 -3.01 -2.74 -10.17
C PHE A 31 -2.32 -3.96 -9.57
N LEU A 32 -3.08 -4.98 -9.14
CA LEU A 32 -2.51 -6.24 -8.67
C LEU A 32 -1.71 -6.92 -9.78
N LEU A 33 -2.27 -7.00 -11.00
CA LEU A 33 -1.58 -7.54 -12.17
C LEU A 33 -0.34 -6.73 -12.53
N LEU A 34 -0.43 -5.40 -12.46
CA LEU A 34 0.71 -4.50 -12.73
C LEU A 34 1.83 -4.73 -11.71
N MET A 35 1.49 -4.89 -10.43
CA MET A 35 2.47 -5.19 -9.38
C MET A 35 3.11 -6.57 -9.57
N ILE A 36 2.32 -7.59 -9.89
CA ILE A 36 2.83 -8.94 -10.20
C ILE A 36 3.76 -8.89 -11.41
N ALA A 37 3.42 -8.16 -12.47
CA ALA A 37 4.28 -7.99 -13.63
C ALA A 37 5.57 -7.23 -13.27
N SER A 38 5.46 -6.15 -12.50
CA SER A 38 6.61 -5.30 -12.11
C SER A 38 7.63 -6.04 -11.24
N ILE A 39 7.19 -6.96 -10.38
CA ILE A 39 8.10 -7.76 -9.54
C ILE A 39 8.49 -9.05 -10.27
N GLY A 40 7.52 -9.71 -10.89
CA GLY A 40 7.69 -11.02 -11.52
C GLY A 40 8.58 -11.00 -12.74
N ILE A 41 8.52 -9.97 -13.60
CA ILE A 41 9.35 -9.90 -14.82
C ILE A 41 10.84 -9.78 -14.47
N PRO A 42 11.30 -8.79 -13.67
CA PRO A 42 12.69 -8.72 -13.26
C PRO A 42 13.14 -9.98 -12.52
N PHE A 43 12.27 -10.52 -11.68
CA PHE A 43 12.55 -11.73 -10.92
C PHE A 43 12.78 -12.95 -11.82
N LEU A 44 11.93 -13.17 -12.83
CA LEU A 44 12.08 -14.26 -13.80
C LEU A 44 13.33 -14.08 -14.65
N LEU A 45 13.63 -12.87 -15.11
CA LEU A 45 14.85 -12.58 -15.88
C LEU A 45 16.12 -12.89 -15.06
N LEU A 46 16.17 -12.44 -13.80
CA LEU A 46 17.28 -12.71 -12.90
C LEU A 46 17.36 -14.18 -12.49
N GLY A 47 16.21 -14.83 -12.31
CA GLY A 47 16.13 -16.25 -11.98
C GLY A 47 16.60 -17.16 -13.11
N ILE A 48 16.21 -16.88 -14.36
CA ILE A 48 16.66 -17.63 -15.55
C ILE A 48 18.17 -17.47 -15.74
N SER A 49 18.70 -16.26 -15.52
CA SER A 49 20.14 -15.99 -15.69
C SER A 49 21.02 -16.54 -14.56
N ASN A 50 20.50 -16.64 -13.33
CA ASN A 50 21.29 -17.00 -12.15
C ASN A 50 20.78 -18.24 -11.38
N GLY A 51 19.88 -19.03 -11.96
CA GLY A 51 19.45 -20.33 -11.45
C GLY A 51 18.45 -20.31 -10.27
N PHE A 52 17.66 -19.22 -10.11
CA PHE A 52 16.64 -19.05 -9.07
C PHE A 52 17.09 -19.25 -7.60
N ALA A 53 18.39 -19.41 -7.34
CA ALA A 53 18.95 -19.59 -5.99
C ALA A 53 18.63 -18.44 -5.03
N GLY A 54 18.21 -17.28 -5.57
CA GLY A 54 17.74 -16.14 -4.79
C GLY A 54 16.49 -16.40 -3.92
N TRP A 55 15.68 -17.43 -4.19
CA TRP A 55 14.49 -17.78 -3.38
C TRP A 55 14.81 -18.13 -1.92
N ASP A 56 15.97 -18.75 -1.70
CA ASP A 56 16.42 -19.20 -0.38
C ASP A 56 17.32 -18.17 0.30
N THR A 57 17.48 -16.98 -0.29
CA THR A 57 18.22 -15.88 0.34
C THR A 57 17.58 -15.54 1.68
N TRP A 58 18.39 -15.52 2.73
CA TRP A 58 17.94 -15.20 4.08
C TRP A 58 17.73 -13.69 4.21
N LEU A 59 16.58 -13.34 4.77
CA LEU A 59 16.19 -12.00 5.19
C LEU A 59 16.07 -11.98 6.72
N LEU A 60 16.38 -10.82 7.30
CA LEU A 60 16.12 -10.54 8.70
C LEU A 60 14.67 -10.09 8.89
N ALA A 61 13.98 -10.69 9.85
CA ALA A 61 12.62 -10.35 10.22
C ALA A 61 12.46 -10.21 11.74
N ASP A 62 11.71 -9.19 12.17
CA ASP A 62 11.33 -9.01 13.56
C ASP A 62 10.07 -9.83 13.87
N THR A 63 10.29 -11.10 14.14
CA THR A 63 9.20 -12.03 14.50
C THR A 63 8.68 -11.82 15.91
N LYS A 64 9.44 -11.14 16.78
CA LYS A 64 9.14 -11.01 18.21
C LYS A 64 8.11 -9.91 18.48
N HIS A 65 8.18 -8.79 17.76
CA HIS A 65 7.23 -7.68 17.92
C HIS A 65 6.18 -7.62 16.81
N PHE A 66 6.07 -8.67 16.01
CA PHE A 66 5.14 -8.79 14.89
C PHE A 66 3.69 -8.45 15.26
N PHE A 67 3.23 -8.95 16.41
CA PHE A 67 1.90 -8.72 16.98
C PHE A 67 1.87 -7.65 18.08
N SER A 68 2.87 -6.78 18.13
CA SER A 68 2.98 -5.73 19.15
C SER A 68 2.54 -4.37 18.60
N PHE A 69 1.87 -3.59 19.44
CA PHE A 69 1.61 -2.15 19.20
C PHE A 69 2.75 -1.25 19.70
N LYS A 70 3.83 -1.81 20.26
CA LYS A 70 4.97 -1.04 20.76
C LYS A 70 5.75 -0.47 19.59
N ARG A 71 5.92 0.85 19.54
CA ARG A 71 6.75 1.51 18.52
C ARG A 71 8.21 1.11 18.65
N MET A 72 8.85 0.91 17.50
CA MET A 72 10.30 0.86 17.40
C MET A 72 10.82 2.25 17.04
N TYR A 73 11.65 2.80 17.92
CA TYR A 73 12.39 4.03 17.67
C TYR A 73 13.82 3.64 17.39
N HIS A 74 14.27 3.97 16.19
CA HIS A 74 15.64 3.73 15.78
C HIS A 74 16.25 5.09 15.44
N THR A 75 17.26 5.48 16.20
CA THR A 75 18.00 6.74 16.01
C THR A 75 19.19 6.59 15.07
N ASP A 76 19.53 5.37 14.72
CA ASP A 76 20.76 5.03 14.02
C ASP A 76 20.57 4.97 12.50
N ASN A 77 21.67 4.90 11.75
CA ASN A 77 21.60 4.75 10.30
C ASN A 77 21.17 3.34 9.91
N TYR A 78 20.39 3.25 8.83
CA TYR A 78 20.04 1.97 8.20
C TYR A 78 21.27 1.30 7.59
N VAL A 79 21.33 -0.02 7.72
CA VAL A 79 22.26 -0.89 7.00
C VAL A 79 21.46 -1.83 6.12
N ILE A 80 21.98 -2.07 4.92
CA ILE A 80 21.42 -3.01 3.97
C ILE A 80 22.34 -4.23 3.96
N ASN A 81 21.79 -5.41 4.24
CA ASN A 81 22.49 -6.67 4.03
C ASN A 81 21.60 -7.61 3.22
N ASN A 82 22.19 -8.18 2.17
CA ASN A 82 21.46 -8.87 1.09
C ASN A 82 20.31 -8.00 0.54
N MET A 83 19.09 -8.32 0.96
CA MET A 83 17.83 -7.69 0.53
C MET A 83 17.00 -7.20 1.74
N SER A 84 17.57 -7.26 2.95
CA SER A 84 16.94 -6.75 4.18
C SER A 84 17.56 -5.43 4.60
N GLU A 85 16.69 -4.48 4.91
CA GLU A 85 17.02 -3.25 5.62
C GLU A 85 16.91 -3.54 7.13
N TYR A 86 17.89 -3.12 7.92
CA TYR A 86 17.83 -3.12 9.39
C TYR A 86 18.62 -1.95 9.95
N TYR A 87 18.22 -1.45 11.11
CA TYR A 87 18.98 -0.44 11.84
C TYR A 87 20.21 -1.07 12.52
N ALA A 88 21.36 -0.44 12.39
CA ALA A 88 22.55 -0.86 13.13
C ALA A 88 22.51 -0.28 14.54
N THR A 89 22.50 -1.10 15.58
CA THR A 89 22.70 -0.62 16.95
C THR A 89 24.19 -0.57 17.27
N GLU A 90 24.62 0.27 18.22
CA GLU A 90 26.04 0.40 18.64
C GLU A 90 26.70 -0.92 19.10
N GLN A 91 25.90 -1.97 19.35
CA GLN A 91 26.36 -3.29 19.80
C GLN A 91 26.34 -4.37 18.70
N GLY A 92 26.03 -4.02 17.44
CA GLY A 92 25.81 -4.96 16.33
C GLY A 92 24.35 -5.07 15.91
N PHE A 93 23.99 -6.16 15.21
CA PHE A 93 22.61 -6.44 14.74
C PHE A 93 21.57 -6.16 15.84
N ILE A 94 20.39 -5.64 15.47
CA ILE A 94 19.27 -5.47 16.40
C ILE A 94 19.06 -6.80 17.14
N PRO A 95 19.25 -6.84 18.48
CA PRO A 95 19.01 -8.06 19.23
C PRO A 95 17.52 -8.40 19.07
N ASP A 96 17.21 -9.64 18.65
CA ASP A 96 15.87 -10.22 18.42
C ASP A 96 15.39 -10.38 16.96
N LEU A 97 16.22 -10.11 15.94
CA LEU A 97 15.87 -10.45 14.55
C LEU A 97 16.05 -11.96 14.26
N SER A 98 15.11 -12.54 13.51
CA SER A 98 15.15 -13.92 13.04
C SER A 98 15.44 -14.00 11.55
N PHE A 99 16.24 -14.99 11.14
CA PHE A 99 16.48 -15.29 9.73
C PHE A 99 15.30 -16.07 9.15
N ILE A 100 14.71 -15.56 8.07
CA ILE A 100 13.68 -16.24 7.31
C ILE A 100 14.03 -16.21 5.83
N PRO A 101 13.68 -17.25 5.04
CA PRO A 101 13.91 -17.22 3.61
C PRO A 101 13.01 -16.20 2.91
N LEU A 102 13.48 -15.63 1.80
CA LEU A 102 12.78 -14.60 1.03
C LEU A 102 11.33 -14.97 0.69
N TRP A 103 11.10 -16.21 0.26
CA TRP A 103 9.74 -16.66 -0.09
C TRP A 103 8.78 -16.57 1.08
N LYS A 104 9.23 -16.90 2.29
CA LYS A 104 8.42 -16.82 3.51
C LYS A 104 8.15 -15.36 3.85
N ALA A 105 9.14 -14.49 3.69
CA ALA A 105 8.98 -13.05 3.89
C ALA A 105 7.96 -12.44 2.92
N LEU A 106 7.96 -12.86 1.65
CA LEU A 106 6.98 -12.43 0.65
C LEU A 106 5.56 -12.88 1.01
N ILE A 107 5.37 -14.13 1.45
CA ILE A 107 4.07 -14.63 1.90
C ILE A 107 3.55 -13.84 3.11
N ILE A 108 4.41 -13.58 4.10
CA ILE A 108 4.03 -12.86 5.32
C ILE A 108 3.74 -11.37 5.05
N SER A 109 4.44 -10.76 4.09
CA SER A 109 4.22 -9.35 3.71
C SER A 109 3.01 -9.15 2.79
N LEU A 110 2.54 -10.20 2.11
CA LEU A 110 1.45 -10.14 1.14
C LEU A 110 0.15 -9.52 1.69
N PRO A 111 -0.35 -9.85 2.89
CA PRO A 111 -1.53 -9.20 3.45
C PRO A 111 -1.40 -7.67 3.54
N LEU A 112 -0.23 -7.18 3.98
CA LEU A 112 0.03 -5.76 4.10
C LEU A 112 0.19 -5.09 2.73
N ILE A 113 0.78 -5.78 1.75
CA ILE A 113 0.85 -5.32 0.36
C ILE A 113 -0.56 -5.12 -0.22
N LEU A 114 -1.44 -6.11 -0.05
CA LEU A 114 -2.83 -6.04 -0.54
C LEU A 114 -3.62 -4.91 0.14
N LEU A 115 -3.48 -4.75 1.46
CA LEU A 115 -4.13 -3.66 2.19
C LEU A 115 -3.64 -2.28 1.74
N LYS A 116 -2.32 -2.12 1.55
CA LYS A 116 -1.77 -0.86 1.03
C LYS A 116 -2.25 -0.56 -0.38
N LEU A 117 -2.32 -1.57 -1.24
CA LEU A 117 -2.85 -1.42 -2.58
C LEU A 117 -4.30 -0.91 -2.54
N GLU A 118 -5.15 -1.55 -1.74
CA GLU A 118 -6.54 -1.14 -1.56
C GLU A 118 -6.65 0.29 -1.02
N LEU A 119 -5.85 0.63 -0.01
CA LEU A 119 -5.78 1.97 0.55
C LEU A 119 -5.47 3.02 -0.53
N TYR A 120 -4.45 2.79 -1.37
CA TYR A 120 -4.10 3.74 -2.43
C TYR A 120 -5.19 3.88 -3.49
N ILE A 121 -5.89 2.78 -3.82
CA ILE A 121 -7.05 2.83 -4.72
C ILE A 121 -8.17 3.68 -4.11
N GLN A 122 -8.48 3.49 -2.83
CA GLN A 122 -9.50 4.28 -2.14
C GLN A 122 -9.12 5.77 -2.07
N MET A 123 -7.85 6.09 -1.85
CA MET A 123 -7.36 7.48 -1.88
C MET A 123 -7.47 8.09 -3.29
N ALA A 124 -7.11 7.35 -4.33
CA ALA A 124 -7.23 7.81 -5.71
C ALA A 124 -8.69 8.06 -6.09
N MET A 125 -9.59 7.15 -5.72
CA MET A 125 -11.04 7.33 -5.91
C MET A 125 -11.55 8.54 -5.14
N PHE A 126 -11.10 8.77 -3.90
CA PHE A 126 -11.45 9.95 -3.12
C PHE A 126 -11.05 11.25 -3.80
N CYS A 127 -9.83 11.34 -4.34
CA CYS A 127 -9.40 12.50 -5.11
C CYS A 127 -10.32 12.74 -6.31
N VAL A 128 -10.59 11.70 -7.11
CA VAL A 128 -11.42 11.78 -8.32
C VAL A 128 -12.88 12.16 -8.00
N TYR A 129 -13.44 11.62 -6.92
CA TYR A 129 -14.80 11.94 -6.52
C TYR A 129 -14.90 13.32 -5.87
N THR A 130 -13.86 13.79 -5.18
CA THR A 130 -13.85 15.13 -4.56
C THR A 130 -13.61 16.24 -5.58
N PHE A 131 -12.63 16.07 -6.48
CA PHE A 131 -12.25 17.09 -7.45
C PHE A 131 -12.74 16.73 -8.86
N THR A 132 -13.75 17.46 -9.34
CA THR A 132 -14.36 17.23 -10.66
C THR A 132 -13.49 17.69 -11.83
N LYS A 133 -12.51 18.57 -11.58
CA LYS A 133 -11.58 19.08 -12.59
C LYS A 133 -10.30 18.26 -12.63
N THR A 134 -9.94 17.77 -13.82
CA THR A 134 -8.74 16.96 -14.06
C THR A 134 -7.46 17.61 -13.56
N GLY A 135 -7.29 18.93 -13.72
CA GLY A 135 -6.13 19.66 -13.19
C GLY A 135 -5.99 19.60 -11.66
N PHE A 136 -7.10 19.65 -10.93
CA PHE A 136 -7.09 19.53 -9.47
C PHE A 136 -6.83 18.09 -9.02
N ASN A 137 -7.27 17.09 -9.80
CA ASN A 137 -6.92 15.69 -9.54
C ASN A 137 -5.41 15.47 -9.59
N TYR A 138 -4.74 15.95 -10.65
CA TYR A 138 -3.29 15.84 -10.76
C TYR A 138 -2.56 16.57 -9.61
N LEU A 139 -3.00 17.79 -9.27
CA LEU A 139 -2.44 18.54 -8.15
C LEU A 139 -2.60 17.78 -6.82
N SER A 140 -3.77 17.18 -6.58
CA SER A 140 -4.02 16.39 -5.37
C SER A 140 -3.12 15.15 -5.28
N GLY A 141 -2.83 14.50 -6.42
CA GLY A 141 -1.87 13.41 -6.48
C GLY A 141 -0.45 13.86 -6.11
N ILE A 142 -0.01 15.00 -6.63
CA ILE A 142 1.30 15.59 -6.28
C ILE A 142 1.37 15.89 -4.78
N ILE A 143 0.32 16.47 -4.20
CA ILE A 143 0.23 16.73 -2.76
C ILE A 143 0.33 15.42 -1.97
N CYS A 144 -0.36 14.35 -2.39
CA CYS A 144 -0.25 13.05 -1.73
C CYS A 144 1.17 12.48 -1.77
N ILE A 145 1.89 12.65 -2.88
CA ILE A 145 3.30 12.22 -2.98
C ILE A 145 4.18 13.04 -2.03
N ILE A 146 3.99 14.37 -1.96
CA ILE A 146 4.75 15.23 -1.05
C ILE A 146 4.46 14.84 0.41
N LEU A 147 3.19 14.64 0.75
CA LEU A 147 2.78 14.19 2.07
C LEU A 147 3.37 12.82 2.40
N TYR A 148 3.41 11.90 1.43
CA TYR A 148 4.09 10.61 1.59
C TYR A 148 5.57 10.78 1.93
N VAL A 149 6.32 11.56 1.15
CA VAL A 149 7.75 11.80 1.38
C VAL A 149 8.00 12.43 2.75
N ILE A 150 7.19 13.42 3.14
CA ILE A 150 7.31 14.08 4.45
C ILE A 150 6.95 13.10 5.58
N SER A 151 5.90 12.30 5.41
CA SER A 151 5.43 11.33 6.40
C SER A 151 6.43 10.22 6.67
N GLN A 152 7.25 9.86 5.68
CA GLN A 152 8.36 8.92 5.82
C GLN A 152 9.54 9.50 6.63
N ARG A 153 9.54 10.82 6.87
CA ARG A 153 10.61 11.55 7.58
C ARG A 153 10.17 12.12 8.93
N MET A 154 8.87 12.12 9.24
CA MET A 154 8.32 12.77 10.43
C MET A 154 7.80 11.76 11.46
N ASP A 155 8.30 11.88 12.69
CA ASP A 155 7.95 10.98 13.78
C ASP A 155 6.61 11.29 14.46
N LEU A 156 6.16 12.55 14.37
CA LEU A 156 5.12 13.09 15.27
C LEU A 156 3.72 12.48 15.11
N ILE A 157 3.37 11.96 13.93
CA ILE A 157 2.00 11.47 13.62
C ILE A 157 2.01 10.03 13.09
N SER A 158 3.17 9.36 13.13
CA SER A 158 3.34 8.05 12.49
C SER A 158 2.29 7.02 12.95
N PHE A 159 1.87 7.05 14.22
CA PHE A 159 0.91 6.09 14.78
C PHE A 159 -0.46 6.04 14.08
N ILE A 160 -0.90 7.13 13.46
CA ILE A 160 -2.21 7.20 12.79
C ILE A 160 -2.02 7.43 11.28
N ASN A 161 -0.84 7.84 10.87
CA ASN A 161 -0.59 8.27 9.51
C ASN A 161 -0.32 7.07 8.58
N PRO A 162 -1.23 6.74 7.63
CA PRO A 162 -1.04 5.62 6.72
C PRO A 162 0.17 5.82 5.78
N PHE A 163 0.56 7.07 5.52
CA PHE A 163 1.74 7.37 4.71
C PHE A 163 3.06 7.12 5.41
N SER A 164 3.07 6.96 6.74
CA SER A 164 4.28 6.64 7.50
C SER A 164 4.63 5.15 7.47
N ILE A 165 3.72 4.31 6.96
CA ILE A 165 3.98 2.87 6.86
C ILE A 165 5.02 2.65 5.75
N THR A 166 6.21 2.19 6.11
CA THR A 166 7.31 1.85 5.19
C THR A 166 6.97 0.64 4.30
N PRO A 167 7.76 0.31 3.26
CA PRO A 167 7.51 -0.86 2.42
C PRO A 167 7.27 -2.14 3.24
N SER A 168 6.39 -3.04 2.79
CA SER A 168 5.92 -4.17 3.61
C SER A 168 7.03 -5.13 4.04
N LEU A 169 8.11 -5.25 3.26
CA LEU A 169 9.31 -6.01 3.64
C LEU A 169 10.14 -5.30 4.72
N SER A 170 10.23 -3.96 4.68
CA SER A 170 10.90 -3.16 5.71
C SER A 170 10.10 -3.16 7.03
N VAL A 171 8.77 -3.21 6.96
CA VAL A 171 7.91 -3.41 8.15
C VAL A 171 8.17 -4.78 8.78
N LEU A 172 8.37 -5.82 7.96
CA LEU A 172 8.68 -7.17 8.42
C LEU A 172 10.06 -7.25 9.09
N SER A 173 11.05 -6.48 8.64
CA SER A 173 12.37 -6.41 9.26
C SER A 173 12.47 -5.50 10.48
N GLY A 174 11.34 -4.91 10.92
CA GLY A 174 11.32 -3.98 12.06
C GLY A 174 11.98 -2.62 11.76
N CYS A 175 12.17 -2.29 10.48
CA CYS A 175 12.72 -1.02 10.01
C CYS A 175 11.70 0.12 9.94
N GLY A 176 10.41 -0.20 9.99
CA GLY A 176 9.38 0.83 10.05
C GLY A 176 9.27 1.43 11.45
N MET A 177 8.83 2.69 11.51
CA MET A 177 8.27 3.24 12.76
C MET A 177 7.03 2.46 13.23
N GLN A 178 6.37 1.76 12.30
CA GLN A 178 5.21 0.94 12.53
C GLN A 178 5.56 -0.54 12.46
N ASN A 179 5.10 -1.31 13.45
CA ASN A 179 5.14 -2.76 13.40
C ASN A 179 4.06 -3.29 12.45
N TRP A 180 4.17 -4.57 12.10
CA TRP A 180 3.26 -5.23 11.18
C TRP A 180 1.78 -5.15 11.59
N LEU A 181 1.46 -5.50 12.85
CA LEU A 181 0.07 -5.42 13.34
C LEU A 181 -0.48 -3.99 13.32
N ASN A 182 0.31 -3.01 13.76
CA ASN A 182 -0.15 -1.62 13.77
C ASN A 182 -0.38 -1.10 12.35
N SER A 183 0.49 -1.47 11.41
CA SER A 183 0.35 -1.14 9.99
C SER A 183 -0.96 -1.67 9.40
N ILE A 184 -1.33 -2.92 9.75
CA ILE A 184 -2.61 -3.51 9.34
C ILE A 184 -3.77 -2.71 9.93
N CYS A 185 -3.74 -2.40 11.22
CA CYS A 185 -4.81 -1.64 11.88
C CYS A 185 -5.02 -0.27 11.23
N ILE A 186 -3.93 0.48 10.98
CA ILE A 186 -4.00 1.79 10.32
C ILE A 186 -4.59 1.64 8.91
N CYS A 187 -4.11 0.69 8.11
CA CYS A 187 -4.64 0.45 6.76
C CYS A 187 -6.14 0.13 6.80
N VAL A 188 -6.58 -0.81 7.64
CA VAL A 188 -7.98 -1.23 7.74
C VAL A 188 -8.88 -0.06 8.11
N VAL A 189 -8.51 0.72 9.14
CA VAL A 189 -9.30 1.89 9.57
C VAL A 189 -9.44 2.91 8.45
N PHE A 190 -8.34 3.26 7.77
CA PHE A 190 -8.39 4.25 6.69
C PHE A 190 -9.14 3.75 5.47
N ILE A 191 -9.03 2.46 5.12
CA ILE A 191 -9.80 1.86 4.03
C ILE A 191 -11.30 1.97 4.33
N PHE A 192 -11.75 1.62 5.54
CA PHE A 192 -13.16 1.73 5.90
C PHE A 192 -13.67 3.17 5.86
N VAL A 193 -12.89 4.13 6.38
CA VAL A 193 -13.24 5.55 6.34
C VAL A 193 -13.35 6.04 4.88
N LEU A 194 -12.36 5.76 4.05
CA LEU A 194 -12.36 6.20 2.66
C LEU A 194 -13.46 5.52 1.83
N LEU A 195 -13.71 4.23 2.06
CA LEU A 195 -14.84 3.52 1.45
C LEU A 195 -16.16 4.22 1.74
N PHE A 196 -16.40 4.55 3.02
CA PHE A 196 -17.61 5.26 3.41
C PHE A 196 -17.73 6.63 2.75
N VAL A 197 -16.64 7.42 2.77
CA VAL A 197 -16.62 8.76 2.18
C VAL A 197 -16.81 8.71 0.65
N ASN A 198 -16.16 7.77 -0.02
CA ASN A 198 -16.28 7.57 -1.47
C ASN A 198 -17.71 7.18 -1.84
N PHE A 199 -18.28 6.22 -1.12
CA PHE A 199 -19.66 5.80 -1.32
C PHE A 199 -20.67 6.94 -1.12
N ALA A 200 -20.48 7.74 -0.07
CA ALA A 200 -21.32 8.92 0.18
C ALA A 200 -21.16 9.99 -0.92
N SER A 201 -19.95 10.18 -1.42
CA SER A 201 -19.63 11.16 -2.47
C SER A 201 -20.27 10.80 -3.81
N VAL A 202 -20.29 9.53 -4.18
CA VAL A 202 -20.99 9.03 -5.38
C VAL A 202 -22.48 9.37 -5.28
N ARG A 203 -23.13 8.96 -4.20
CA ARG A 203 -24.58 9.20 -3.98
C ARG A 203 -24.99 10.68 -3.95
N GLN A 204 -24.11 11.58 -3.50
CA GLN A 204 -24.40 13.00 -3.51
C GLN A 204 -24.35 13.59 -4.93
N LYS A 205 -23.47 13.10 -5.79
CA LYS A 205 -23.38 13.56 -7.19
C LYS A 205 -24.60 13.17 -8.00
N ASP A 206 -25.13 11.96 -7.82
CA ASP A 206 -26.32 11.50 -8.54
C ASP A 206 -27.56 12.35 -8.23
N LYS A 207 -27.65 12.89 -7.00
CA LYS A 207 -28.73 13.80 -6.58
C LYS A 207 -28.62 15.22 -7.17
N MET A 208 -27.44 15.68 -7.56
CA MET A 208 -27.24 17.02 -8.14
C MET A 208 -27.43 17.03 -9.67
N SER A 209 -27.44 15.85 -10.31
CA SER A 209 -27.67 15.69 -11.75
C SER A 209 -29.14 15.46 -12.14
N LEU A 210 -30.05 15.38 -11.17
CA LEU A 210 -31.51 15.29 -11.34
C LEU A 210 -32.16 16.65 -11.07
#